data_AF-A0A0C9XPS4-F1
#
_entry.id   AF-A0A0C9XPS4-F1
#
_cell.length_a   1.000
_cell.length_b   1.000
_cell.length_c   1.000
_cell.angle_alpha   90.00
_cell.angle_beta   90.00
_cell.angle_gamma   90.00
#
_symmetry.space_group_name_H-M   'P 1'
#
loop_
_entity.id
_entity.type
_entity.pdbx_description
1 polymer ?
#
loop_
_entity_poly.entity_id
_entity_poly.type
_entity_poly.pdbx_seq_one_letter_code
_entity_poly.pdbx_strand_id
1 'polypeptide(L)'
;MDQLQQEHSAPAPDQTSSDGRGGSNTKGTTKVPRYLYYRLYTKDGPITSNNPIHANDQFLSRTLTKFITPPRTALSVKGHICSIENLPRNTECSLFESLSGLTAIENTARLSIRGPSGPGLSEYEPVILVTGSQDVERSPPKLEPGMLPDAALHEPRYLYYRVYKETEGAIASKTHFDLDDNTLGRIDMLSVAPPHIVASLKSRIIKAEGNIVNQNMQIFKNIDGEEMMNDKDHLSFQADTYPGCEEDDPIAIVCGEAPVNQAKSQESEKKTTTFSKSIRVTGTWLADPPNWLPVSTIGDVLKTDGVKTSEIHRNNGAVLFPEVNVRKYADVVSYQAMRYDGYIAMNSAGIVGCE
;
A
#
# COMPACT_ATOMS: atom_id res chain seq x y z
N MET A 1 -23.52 85.71 40.88
CA MET A 1 -24.47 85.74 39.76
C MET A 1 -23.73 85.27 38.53
N ASP A 2 -24.20 84.36 37.70
CA ASP A 2 -25.19 83.30 37.79
C ASP A 2 -24.95 82.43 36.54
N GLN A 3 -25.47 81.22 36.58
CA GLN A 3 -25.46 80.22 35.51
C GLN A 3 -25.90 80.78 34.14
N LEU A 4 -25.50 80.11 33.04
CA LEU A 4 -26.48 79.36 32.25
C LEU A 4 -25.84 78.48 31.16
N GLN A 5 -26.21 77.20 31.26
CA GLN A 5 -26.25 76.16 30.23
C GLN A 5 -27.09 76.57 29.01
N GLN A 6 -26.75 76.06 27.83
CA GLN A 6 -27.76 75.42 26.96
C GLN A 6 -27.14 74.42 25.98
N GLU A 7 -27.56 73.16 26.08
CA GLU A 7 -27.43 72.11 25.07
C GLU A 7 -28.26 72.46 23.81
N HIS A 8 -27.81 72.00 22.64
CA HIS A 8 -28.72 71.54 21.58
C HIS A 8 -28.03 70.48 20.67
N SER A 9 -28.64 69.29 20.68
CA SER A 9 -28.76 68.21 19.70
C SER A 9 -27.77 68.05 18.53
N ALA A 10 -27.28 66.81 18.40
CA ALA A 10 -26.65 66.26 17.21
C ALA A 10 -27.61 66.10 16.01
N PRO A 11 -27.06 66.05 14.78
CA PRO A 11 -27.47 65.02 13.83
C PRO A 11 -26.28 64.28 13.20
N ALA A 12 -26.50 63.02 12.87
CA ALA A 12 -25.58 62.12 12.17
C ALA A 12 -25.24 62.64 10.75
N PRO A 13 -24.07 62.26 10.18
CA PRO A 13 -23.90 62.23 8.75
C PRO A 13 -23.88 60.81 8.19
N ASP A 14 -24.71 60.72 7.15
CA ASP A 14 -24.97 59.64 6.23
C ASP A 14 -23.77 58.97 5.57
N GLN A 15 -24.03 57.71 5.22
CA GLN A 15 -23.30 56.92 4.25
C GLN A 15 -23.19 57.65 2.91
N THR A 16 -21.98 57.86 2.42
CA THR A 16 -21.74 58.05 0.99
C THR A 16 -20.87 56.90 0.48
N SER A 17 -21.56 56.09 -0.32
CA SER A 17 -21.08 55.05 -1.21
C SER A 17 -19.81 55.48 -1.95
N SER A 18 -18.68 54.86 -1.62
CA SER A 18 -17.48 54.83 -2.45
C SER A 18 -17.57 53.60 -3.34
N ASP A 19 -18.06 53.80 -4.55
CA ASP A 19 -17.97 52.90 -5.69
C ASP A 19 -16.50 52.61 -6.02
N GLY A 20 -15.97 51.58 -5.34
CA GLY A 20 -14.63 51.06 -5.47
C GLY A 20 -14.38 50.44 -6.84
N ARG A 21 -14.27 51.28 -7.87
CA ARG A 21 -13.73 50.92 -9.18
C ARG A 21 -12.23 51.17 -9.20
N GLY A 22 -11.52 50.53 -8.27
CA GLY A 22 -10.06 50.46 -8.24
C GLY A 22 -9.59 49.26 -9.05
N GLY A 23 -9.65 49.37 -10.38
CA GLY A 23 -9.05 48.41 -11.30
C GLY A 23 -7.53 48.38 -11.09
N SER A 24 -7.05 47.50 -10.22
CA SER A 24 -5.65 47.12 -10.17
C SER A 24 -5.35 46.26 -11.39
N ASN A 25 -4.98 46.92 -12.49
CA ASN A 25 -4.27 46.32 -13.62
C ASN A 25 -2.91 45.84 -13.12
N THR A 26 -2.88 44.70 -12.44
CA THR A 26 -1.66 43.91 -12.31
C THR A 26 -1.39 43.28 -13.67
N LYS A 27 -0.48 43.95 -14.40
CA LYS A 27 0.21 43.46 -15.58
C LYS A 27 0.52 41.97 -15.43
N GLY A 28 0.23 41.22 -16.49
CA GLY A 28 0.30 39.76 -16.55
C GLY A 28 1.57 39.20 -15.94
N THR A 29 1.42 38.65 -14.74
CA THR A 29 2.24 37.52 -14.33
C THR A 29 1.77 36.36 -15.18
N THR A 30 2.66 35.84 -16.04
CA THR A 30 2.51 34.51 -16.62
C THR A 30 2.10 33.59 -15.48
N LYS A 31 0.84 33.14 -15.46
CA LYS A 31 0.29 32.32 -14.38
C LYS A 31 1.04 31.00 -14.42
N VAL A 32 2.11 30.89 -13.64
CA VAL A 32 2.91 29.67 -13.51
C VAL A 32 1.93 28.55 -13.17
N PRO A 33 1.93 27.44 -13.94
CA PRO A 33 1.07 26.32 -13.64
C PRO A 33 1.34 25.83 -12.23
N ARG A 34 0.29 25.73 -11.41
CA ARG A 34 0.40 25.23 -10.04
C ARG A 34 0.24 23.73 -10.03
N TYR A 35 1.33 23.05 -9.77
CA TYR A 35 1.39 21.61 -9.65
C TYR A 35 1.14 21.15 -8.21
N LEU A 36 0.62 19.94 -8.09
CA LEU A 36 0.62 19.13 -6.89
C LEU A 36 1.57 17.96 -7.17
N TYR A 37 2.68 17.90 -6.44
CA TYR A 37 3.62 16.79 -6.47
C TYR A 37 3.15 15.68 -5.54
N TYR A 38 3.29 14.43 -5.98
CA TYR A 38 2.88 13.27 -5.21
C TYR A 38 3.78 12.06 -5.43
N ARG A 39 3.83 11.18 -4.43
CA ARG A 39 4.44 9.84 -4.52
C ARG A 39 3.43 8.75 -4.18
N LEU A 40 3.63 7.57 -4.74
CA LEU A 40 2.76 6.40 -4.55
C LEU A 40 3.49 5.31 -3.76
N TYR A 41 2.80 4.71 -2.79
CA TYR A 41 3.33 3.66 -1.93
C TYR A 41 2.32 2.53 -1.75
N THR A 42 2.78 1.28 -1.61
CA THR A 42 2.07 0.26 -0.84
C THR A 42 2.61 0.27 0.59
N LYS A 43 2.10 -0.62 1.44
CA LYS A 43 2.71 -0.89 2.76
C LYS A 43 4.17 -1.37 2.67
N ASP A 44 4.60 -1.89 1.53
CA ASP A 44 5.92 -2.51 1.37
C ASP A 44 6.94 -1.60 0.64
N GLY A 45 6.54 -0.36 0.33
CA GLY A 45 7.40 0.63 -0.27
C GLY A 45 6.81 1.32 -1.50
N PRO A 46 7.62 2.10 -2.23
CA PRO A 46 7.16 2.95 -3.32
C PRO A 46 6.72 2.11 -4.52
N ILE A 47 5.82 2.68 -5.32
CA ILE A 47 5.30 2.07 -6.54
C ILE A 47 5.46 3.04 -7.69
N THR A 48 5.90 2.52 -8.84
CA THR A 48 6.05 3.29 -10.06
C THR A 48 4.74 4.02 -10.41
N SER A 49 4.86 5.31 -10.69
CA SER A 49 3.78 6.12 -11.24
C SER A 49 3.62 5.82 -12.72
N ASN A 50 2.39 5.91 -13.22
CA ASN A 50 2.09 5.88 -14.65
C ASN A 50 2.44 7.18 -15.38
N ASN A 51 2.77 8.23 -14.61
CA ASN A 51 3.10 9.56 -15.10
C ASN A 51 4.38 10.08 -14.42
N PRO A 52 5.51 9.36 -14.45
CA PRO A 52 6.72 9.78 -13.76
C PRO A 52 7.25 11.09 -14.36
N ILE A 53 7.85 11.94 -13.52
CA ILE A 53 8.44 13.20 -13.99
C ILE A 53 9.94 13.10 -14.26
N HIS A 54 10.60 12.09 -13.70
CA HIS A 54 12.03 11.86 -13.83
C HIS A 54 12.34 10.41 -14.20
N ALA A 55 13.41 10.18 -14.96
CA ALA A 55 13.85 8.84 -15.35
C ALA A 55 14.43 8.07 -14.15
N ASN A 56 15.20 8.76 -13.31
CA ASN A 56 15.85 8.24 -12.10
C ASN A 56 14.95 8.22 -10.84
N ASP A 57 13.75 8.80 -10.90
CA ASP A 57 12.75 8.73 -9.83
C ASP A 57 11.36 8.48 -10.42
N GLN A 58 11.07 7.19 -10.64
CA GLN A 58 9.83 6.76 -11.27
C GLN A 58 8.62 6.75 -10.31
N PHE A 59 8.83 7.08 -9.03
CA PHE A 59 7.80 7.06 -8.00
C PHE A 59 7.21 8.45 -7.75
N LEU A 60 7.93 9.50 -8.17
CA LEU A 60 7.51 10.89 -8.10
C LEU A 60 6.74 11.30 -9.35
N SER A 61 5.61 11.97 -9.14
CA SER A 61 4.79 12.51 -10.20
C SER A 61 4.17 13.85 -9.80
N ARG A 62 3.48 14.49 -10.75
CA ARG A 62 2.76 15.74 -10.52
C ARG A 62 1.49 15.85 -11.36
N THR A 63 0.52 16.58 -10.82
CA THR A 63 -0.71 16.93 -11.52
C THR A 63 -1.00 18.43 -11.41
N LEU A 64 -1.73 19.01 -12.36
CA LEU A 64 -2.18 20.39 -12.23
C LEU A 64 -3.31 20.48 -11.22
N THR A 65 -3.15 21.37 -10.23
CA THR A 65 -4.14 21.62 -9.16
C THR A 65 -5.52 22.06 -9.67
N LYS A 66 -5.59 22.59 -10.91
CA LYS A 66 -6.84 22.97 -11.56
C LYS A 66 -7.73 21.78 -11.95
N PHE A 67 -7.16 20.58 -12.08
CA PHE A 67 -7.91 19.37 -12.41
C PHE A 67 -8.54 18.68 -11.19
N ILE A 68 -8.15 19.09 -9.98
CA ILE A 68 -8.69 18.54 -8.75
C ILE A 68 -10.02 19.21 -8.43
N THR A 69 -11.05 18.39 -8.28
CA THR A 69 -12.44 18.81 -8.02
C THR A 69 -12.53 19.65 -6.74
N PRO A 70 -13.12 20.87 -6.79
CA PRO A 70 -13.51 21.61 -5.59
C PRO A 70 -14.48 20.78 -4.72
N PRO A 71 -14.37 20.81 -3.38
CA PRO A 71 -13.63 21.78 -2.57
C PRO A 71 -12.18 21.40 -2.25
N ARG A 72 -11.56 20.49 -3.02
CA ARG A 72 -10.16 20.06 -2.84
C ARG A 72 -9.89 19.46 -1.47
N THR A 73 -10.80 18.57 -1.07
CA THR A 73 -10.60 17.74 0.12
C THR A 73 -9.63 16.59 -0.17
N ALA A 74 -9.13 15.94 0.86
CA ALA A 74 -8.31 14.74 0.71
C ALA A 74 -8.99 13.69 -0.17
N LEU A 75 -10.30 13.50 -0.03
CA LEU A 75 -11.06 12.58 -0.87
C LEU A 75 -11.00 12.94 -2.36
N SER A 76 -11.18 14.22 -2.70
CA SER A 76 -11.09 14.68 -4.09
C SER A 76 -9.68 14.58 -4.67
N VAL A 77 -8.65 14.82 -3.85
CA VAL A 77 -7.24 14.66 -4.23
C VAL A 77 -6.93 13.18 -4.48
N LYS A 78 -7.31 12.30 -3.55
CA LYS A 78 -7.17 10.84 -3.70
C LYS A 78 -7.87 10.34 -4.95
N GLY A 79 -9.13 10.70 -5.15
CA GLY A 79 -9.90 10.28 -6.32
C GLY A 79 -9.26 10.73 -7.64
N HIS A 80 -8.72 11.96 -7.68
CA HIS A 80 -8.01 12.47 -8.86
C HIS A 80 -6.71 11.69 -9.11
N ILE A 81 -5.86 11.52 -8.08
CA ILE A 81 -4.60 10.77 -8.21
C ILE A 81 -4.88 9.33 -8.62
N CYS A 82 -5.81 8.63 -7.96
CA CYS A 82 -6.21 7.27 -8.35
C CYS A 82 -6.66 7.20 -9.82
N SER A 83 -7.42 8.19 -10.29
CA SER A 83 -7.90 8.21 -11.68
C SER A 83 -6.77 8.38 -12.69
N ILE A 84 -5.80 9.26 -12.45
CA ILE A 84 -4.69 9.50 -13.40
C ILE A 84 -3.63 8.41 -13.35
N GLU A 85 -3.53 7.72 -12.22
CA GLU A 85 -2.67 6.56 -11.98
C GLU A 85 -3.32 5.23 -12.36
N ASN A 86 -4.55 5.25 -12.91
CA ASN A 86 -5.31 4.05 -13.29
C ASN A 86 -5.49 3.05 -12.12
N LEU A 87 -5.61 3.55 -10.89
CA LEU A 87 -5.92 2.72 -9.73
C LEU A 87 -7.42 2.38 -9.71
N PRO A 88 -7.81 1.16 -9.27
CA PRO A 88 -9.21 0.80 -9.10
C PRO A 88 -9.98 1.83 -8.28
N ARG A 89 -11.23 2.11 -8.67
CA ARG A 89 -12.06 3.13 -8.02
C ARG A 89 -12.30 2.85 -6.52
N ASN A 90 -12.29 1.57 -6.14
CA ASN A 90 -12.51 1.13 -4.76
C ASN A 90 -11.20 0.84 -4.01
N THR A 91 -10.06 1.28 -4.53
CA THR A 91 -8.79 1.12 -3.83
C THR A 91 -8.81 1.93 -2.54
N GLU A 92 -8.61 1.23 -1.43
CA GLU A 92 -8.40 1.88 -0.14
C GLU A 92 -7.05 2.62 -0.18
N CYS A 93 -7.13 3.94 -0.11
CA CYS A 93 -5.98 4.82 -0.12
C CYS A 93 -5.99 5.74 1.10
N SER A 94 -4.83 5.90 1.70
CA SER A 94 -4.51 6.89 2.73
C SER A 94 -3.66 7.99 2.12
N LEU A 95 -3.98 9.24 2.44
CA LEU A 95 -3.24 10.41 1.95
C LEU A 95 -2.48 11.02 3.13
N PHE A 96 -1.20 11.33 2.97
CA PHE A 96 -0.38 11.98 3.99
C PHE A 96 0.20 13.27 3.42
N GLU A 97 0.37 14.29 4.25
CA GLU A 97 0.86 15.61 3.80
C GLU A 97 2.30 15.57 3.28
N SER A 98 3.11 14.65 3.82
CA SER A 98 4.51 14.43 3.47
C SER A 98 4.95 13.01 3.85
N LEU A 99 6.19 12.65 3.50
CA LEU A 99 6.81 11.38 3.88
C LEU A 99 6.89 11.17 5.40
N SER A 100 7.15 12.23 6.15
CA SER A 100 7.19 12.20 7.62
C SER A 100 5.80 12.25 8.27
N GLY A 101 4.73 12.26 7.48
CA GLY A 101 3.36 12.32 7.97
C GLY A 101 3.00 11.09 8.80
N LEU A 102 2.62 11.31 10.06
CA LEU A 102 2.23 10.24 10.98
C LEU A 102 0.78 9.81 10.80
N THR A 103 -0.07 10.76 10.45
CA THR A 103 -1.51 10.58 10.40
C THR A 103 -2.01 10.83 9.00
N ALA A 104 -2.86 9.92 8.51
CA ALA A 104 -3.54 10.11 7.25
C ALA A 104 -4.50 11.30 7.36
N ILE A 105 -4.53 12.14 6.32
CA ILE A 105 -5.44 13.27 6.20
C ILE A 105 -6.87 12.74 6.08
N GLU A 106 -7.77 13.26 6.91
CA GLU A 106 -9.18 12.91 6.86
C GLU A 106 -9.80 13.26 5.50
N ASN A 107 -10.67 12.39 4.97
CA ASN A 107 -11.32 12.55 3.66
C ASN A 107 -12.00 13.90 3.44
N THR A 108 -12.54 14.48 4.52
CA THR A 108 -13.29 15.74 4.54
C THR A 108 -12.38 16.96 4.62
N ALA A 109 -11.14 16.79 5.11
CA ALA A 109 -10.21 17.89 5.32
C ALA A 109 -9.81 18.52 3.98
N ARG A 110 -9.82 19.85 3.93
CA ARG A 110 -9.42 20.65 2.76
C ARG A 110 -7.91 20.80 2.72
N LEU A 111 -7.30 20.55 1.55
CA LEU A 111 -5.87 20.78 1.36
C LEU A 111 -5.64 22.14 0.72
N SER A 112 -4.74 22.93 1.31
CA SER A 112 -4.34 24.25 0.82
C SER A 112 -3.39 24.20 -0.39
N ILE A 113 -3.68 23.37 -1.40
CA ILE A 113 -2.83 23.15 -2.60
C ILE A 113 -2.77 24.35 -3.56
N ARG A 114 -3.50 25.44 -3.27
CA ARG A 114 -3.45 26.72 -3.99
C ARG A 114 -3.00 27.86 -3.08
N GLY A 115 -2.61 27.59 -1.84
CA GLY A 115 -2.00 28.60 -0.98
C GLY A 115 -0.59 28.95 -1.48
N PRO A 116 0.03 29.99 -0.90
CA PRO A 116 1.49 30.17 -0.96
C PRO A 116 2.23 29.06 -0.17
N SER A 117 1.51 28.38 0.72
CA SER A 117 1.96 27.23 1.50
C SER A 117 0.91 26.11 1.45
N GLY A 118 1.36 24.87 1.61
CA GLY A 118 0.51 23.69 1.58
C GLY A 118 1.28 22.42 1.17
N PRO A 119 0.67 21.24 1.35
CA PRO A 119 1.30 19.97 1.01
C PRO A 119 1.47 19.81 -0.50
N GLY A 120 2.56 19.18 -0.93
CA GLY A 120 2.80 18.82 -2.33
C GLY A 120 3.12 19.98 -3.25
N LEU A 121 3.62 21.11 -2.73
CA LEU A 121 3.99 22.27 -3.56
C LEU A 121 5.38 22.13 -4.19
N SER A 122 6.20 21.20 -3.72
CA SER A 122 7.55 20.92 -4.23
C SER A 122 7.78 19.43 -4.43
N GLU A 123 8.78 19.10 -5.25
CA GLU A 123 9.26 17.72 -5.48
C GLU A 123 9.85 17.09 -4.21
N TYR A 124 10.35 17.94 -3.30
CA TYR A 124 10.99 17.57 -2.04
C TYR A 124 10.00 17.30 -0.91
N GLU A 125 8.83 17.95 -0.95
CA GLU A 125 7.72 17.71 -0.02
C GLU A 125 6.45 17.31 -0.79
N PRO A 126 6.44 16.16 -1.48
CA PRO A 126 5.29 15.67 -2.21
C PRO A 126 4.22 15.14 -1.25
N VAL A 127 2.95 15.20 -1.65
CA VAL A 127 1.88 14.50 -0.94
C VAL A 127 2.02 13.00 -1.16
N ILE A 128 1.78 12.19 -0.13
CA ILE A 128 1.99 10.75 -0.23
C ILE A 128 0.65 10.03 -0.29
N LEU A 129 0.47 9.18 -1.31
CA LEU A 129 -0.67 8.30 -1.43
C LEU A 129 -0.24 6.86 -1.16
N VAL A 130 -0.69 6.29 -0.04
CA VAL A 130 -0.46 4.89 0.33
C VAL A 130 -1.69 4.08 -0.04
N THR A 131 -1.54 3.06 -0.87
CA THR A 131 -2.60 2.13 -1.27
C THR A 131 -2.48 0.80 -0.50
N GLY A 132 -3.62 0.22 -0.12
CA GLY A 132 -3.68 -1.09 0.53
C GLY A 132 -3.53 -2.30 -0.40
N SER A 133 -3.59 -2.12 -1.72
CA SER A 133 -3.58 -3.22 -2.68
C SER A 133 -2.16 -3.56 -3.14
N GLN A 134 -1.69 -4.78 -2.82
CA GLN A 134 -0.39 -5.30 -3.27
C GLN A 134 -0.38 -5.75 -4.74
N ASP A 135 -1.51 -6.26 -5.25
CA ASP A 135 -1.63 -6.83 -6.60
C ASP A 135 -2.41 -5.92 -7.55
N VAL A 136 -2.01 -4.67 -7.67
CA VAL A 136 -2.53 -3.87 -8.80
C VAL A 136 -1.68 -4.23 -10.02
N GLU A 137 -2.21 -5.11 -10.86
CA GLU A 137 -1.72 -5.31 -12.24
C GLU A 137 -1.89 -3.97 -12.97
N ARG A 138 -0.83 -3.15 -12.91
CA ARG A 138 -0.85 -1.79 -13.47
C ARG A 138 -0.48 -1.85 -14.94
N SER A 139 -1.22 -1.07 -15.73
CA SER A 139 -0.85 -0.79 -17.11
C SER A 139 0.55 -0.16 -17.15
N PRO A 140 1.35 -0.39 -18.20
CA PRO A 140 2.65 0.24 -18.34
C PRO A 140 2.56 1.78 -18.30
N PRO A 141 3.63 2.46 -17.85
CA PRO A 141 3.66 3.92 -17.79
C PRO A 141 3.39 4.54 -19.17
N LYS A 142 2.71 5.69 -19.18
CA LYS A 142 2.31 6.36 -20.43
C LYS A 142 3.47 6.98 -21.20
N LEU A 143 4.64 7.11 -20.57
CA LEU A 143 5.81 7.78 -21.11
C LEU A 143 7.02 6.83 -21.05
N GLU A 144 7.72 6.71 -22.18
CA GLU A 144 8.95 5.94 -22.26
C GLU A 144 10.06 6.64 -21.44
N PRO A 145 10.80 5.92 -20.57
CA PRO A 145 11.79 6.49 -19.66
C PRO A 145 12.88 7.33 -20.34
N GLY A 146 13.23 7.04 -21.60
CA GLY A 146 14.30 7.71 -22.34
C GLY A 146 14.02 9.17 -22.75
N MET A 147 12.84 9.71 -22.47
CA MET A 147 12.46 11.09 -22.79
C MET A 147 12.37 12.01 -21.56
N LEU A 148 12.55 11.48 -20.35
CA LEU A 148 12.42 12.25 -19.11
C LEU A 148 13.77 12.81 -18.66
N PRO A 149 13.81 14.03 -18.11
CA PRO A 149 15.02 14.55 -17.50
C PRO A 149 15.33 13.78 -16.21
N ASP A 150 16.60 13.56 -15.94
CA ASP A 150 17.03 13.16 -14.61
C ASP A 150 16.73 14.27 -13.61
N ALA A 151 16.18 13.91 -12.46
CA ALA A 151 16.09 14.85 -11.36
C ALA A 151 17.51 15.22 -10.93
N ALA A 152 17.73 16.48 -10.55
CA ALA A 152 18.85 16.85 -9.70
C ALA A 152 18.56 16.23 -8.32
N LEU A 153 18.82 14.94 -8.19
CA LEU A 153 18.38 14.13 -7.07
C LEU A 153 18.93 14.67 -5.76
N HIS A 154 18.15 14.44 -4.69
CA HIS A 154 18.71 14.32 -3.37
C HIS A 154 19.78 13.23 -3.36
N GLU A 155 20.91 13.52 -2.71
CA GLU A 155 21.87 12.49 -2.35
C GLU A 155 21.11 11.36 -1.62
N PRO A 156 21.17 10.11 -2.12
CA PRO A 156 20.44 9.01 -1.52
C PRO A 156 20.79 8.90 -0.04
N ARG A 157 19.78 8.94 0.83
CA ARG A 157 19.98 8.69 2.25
C ARG A 157 19.66 7.22 2.52
N TYR A 158 20.66 6.52 3.05
CA TYR A 158 20.56 5.09 3.31
C TYR A 158 20.39 4.81 4.79
N LEU A 159 19.60 3.79 5.09
CA LEU A 159 19.57 3.15 6.39
C LEU A 159 20.34 1.84 6.29
N TYR A 160 21.37 1.71 7.11
CA TYR A 160 22.26 0.56 7.21
C TYR A 160 21.78 -0.38 8.31
N TYR A 161 21.85 -1.69 8.04
CA TYR A 161 21.38 -2.71 8.97
C TYR A 161 22.18 -4.01 8.86
N ARG A 162 22.16 -4.80 9.93
CA ARG A 162 22.65 -6.18 9.95
C ARG A 162 21.56 -7.12 10.41
N VAL A 163 21.42 -8.25 9.71
CA VAL A 163 20.46 -9.29 10.05
C VAL A 163 21.18 -10.41 10.80
N TYR A 164 20.63 -10.81 11.93
CA TYR A 164 21.12 -11.86 12.79
C TYR A 164 20.07 -12.96 12.91
N LYS A 165 20.50 -14.21 12.89
CA LYS A 165 19.71 -15.33 13.41
C LYS A 165 20.21 -15.68 14.81
N GLU A 166 19.28 -16.01 15.69
CA GLU A 166 19.58 -16.30 17.10
C GLU A 166 20.66 -17.39 17.29
N THR A 167 20.72 -18.38 16.39
CA THR A 167 21.66 -19.51 16.48
C THR A 167 22.89 -19.39 15.58
N GLU A 168 22.81 -18.65 14.46
CA GLU A 168 23.88 -18.58 13.44
C GLU A 168 24.68 -17.26 13.50
N GLY A 169 24.21 -16.26 14.25
CA GLY A 169 24.80 -14.93 14.26
C GLY A 169 24.42 -14.12 13.01
N ALA A 170 25.31 -13.21 12.59
CA ALA A 170 25.07 -12.36 11.43
C ALA A 170 24.97 -13.19 10.14
N ILE A 171 23.96 -12.92 9.31
CA ILE A 171 23.74 -13.59 8.04
C ILE A 171 23.95 -12.62 6.86
N ALA A 172 24.28 -13.17 5.69
CA ALA A 172 24.46 -12.38 4.49
C ALA A 172 23.15 -11.66 4.10
N SER A 173 23.24 -10.35 3.86
CA SER A 173 22.14 -9.51 3.40
C SER A 173 21.99 -9.62 1.88
N LYS A 174 20.75 -9.65 1.39
CA LYS A 174 20.47 -9.57 -0.04
C LYS A 174 20.65 -8.16 -0.61
N THR A 175 20.69 -7.15 0.25
CA THR A 175 20.92 -5.76 -0.11
C THR A 175 22.34 -5.29 0.23
N HIS A 176 23.27 -6.23 0.45
CA HIS A 176 24.68 -5.90 0.63
C HIS A 176 25.19 -5.09 -0.57
N PHE A 177 26.06 -4.15 -0.27
CA PHE A 177 26.64 -3.24 -1.24
C PHE A 177 28.17 -3.22 -1.16
N ASP A 178 28.72 -3.66 -0.03
CA ASP A 178 30.14 -3.89 0.16
C ASP A 178 30.47 -5.35 -0.21
N LEU A 179 31.56 -5.53 -0.94
CA LEU A 179 32.08 -6.83 -1.33
C LEU A 179 32.85 -7.50 -0.19
N ASP A 180 33.41 -6.69 0.72
CA ASP A 180 34.20 -7.17 1.85
C ASP A 180 33.31 -7.53 3.06
N ASP A 181 32.11 -6.94 3.15
CA ASP A 181 31.11 -7.25 4.16
C ASP A 181 29.74 -7.58 3.56
N ASN A 182 29.51 -8.88 3.33
CA ASN A 182 28.24 -9.36 2.79
C ASN A 182 27.09 -9.39 3.81
N THR A 183 27.33 -9.06 5.08
CA THR A 183 26.31 -9.07 6.15
C THR A 183 25.70 -7.70 6.39
N LEU A 184 26.36 -6.63 5.91
CA LEU A 184 25.88 -5.26 6.00
C LEU A 184 24.93 -4.94 4.84
N GLY A 185 23.64 -4.82 5.16
CA GLY A 185 22.61 -4.41 4.23
C GLY A 185 22.37 -2.90 4.26
N ARG A 186 21.80 -2.37 3.17
CA ARG A 186 21.29 -0.99 3.15
C ARG A 186 19.99 -0.87 2.37
N ILE A 187 19.11 0.02 2.81
CA ILE A 187 17.92 0.42 2.05
C ILE A 187 17.86 1.94 1.91
N ASP A 188 17.34 2.39 0.78
CA ASP A 188 16.98 3.81 0.59
C ASP A 188 15.82 4.17 1.53
N MET A 189 15.94 5.28 2.26
CA MET A 189 14.91 5.75 3.18
C MET A 189 13.61 6.12 2.46
N LEU A 190 13.68 6.58 1.20
CA LEU A 190 12.50 6.80 0.36
C LEU A 190 11.79 5.48 0.01
N SER A 191 12.45 4.33 0.20
CA SER A 191 11.84 3.03 -0.02
C SER A 191 10.91 2.59 1.12
N VAL A 192 10.99 3.22 2.29
CA VAL A 192 10.10 2.93 3.43
C VAL A 192 8.78 3.68 3.24
N ALA A 193 7.67 2.97 3.41
CA ALA A 193 6.35 3.57 3.26
C ALA A 193 5.98 4.44 4.47
N PRO A 194 5.30 5.59 4.26
CA PRO A 194 4.69 6.31 5.36
C PRO A 194 3.54 5.52 6.02
N PRO A 195 3.31 5.70 7.34
CA PRO A 195 4.11 6.54 8.24
C PRO A 195 5.49 5.92 8.49
N HIS A 196 6.53 6.76 8.61
CA HIS A 196 7.90 6.31 8.89
C HIS A 196 8.03 5.82 10.34
N ILE A 197 7.53 4.61 10.58
CA ILE A 197 7.61 3.90 11.86
C ILE A 197 8.34 2.59 11.69
N VAL A 198 8.78 1.99 12.78
CA VAL A 198 9.48 0.71 12.81
C VAL A 198 8.67 -0.38 12.11
N ALA A 199 7.34 -0.42 12.24
CA ALA A 199 6.51 -1.39 11.51
C ALA A 199 6.66 -1.29 9.99
N SER A 200 6.67 -0.07 9.42
CA SER A 200 6.86 0.15 7.98
C SER A 200 8.27 -0.23 7.54
N LEU A 201 9.27 0.04 8.39
CA LEU A 201 10.64 -0.40 8.17
C LEU A 201 10.76 -1.93 8.16
N LYS A 202 10.12 -2.63 9.11
CA LYS A 202 10.04 -4.09 9.13
C LYS A 202 9.44 -4.64 7.84
N SER A 203 8.29 -4.11 7.41
CA SER A 203 7.67 -4.52 6.14
C SER A 203 8.62 -4.32 4.96
N ARG A 204 9.36 -3.20 4.93
CA ARG A 204 10.32 -2.94 3.86
C ARG A 204 11.49 -3.92 3.86
N ILE A 205 12.07 -4.20 5.03
CA ILE A 205 13.19 -5.14 5.16
C ILE A 205 12.74 -6.56 4.82
N ILE A 206 11.57 -7.01 5.29
CA ILE A 206 11.02 -8.34 4.94
C ILE A 206 10.88 -8.48 3.43
N LYS A 207 10.46 -7.42 2.72
CA LYS A 207 10.39 -7.45 1.26
C LYS A 207 11.77 -7.49 0.59
N ALA A 208 12.75 -6.77 1.15
CA ALA A 208 14.10 -6.72 0.59
C ALA A 208 14.89 -8.02 0.82
N GLU A 209 14.79 -8.60 2.02
CA GLU A 209 15.50 -9.82 2.43
C GLU A 209 14.70 -11.10 2.15
N GLY A 210 13.38 -10.99 1.99
CA GLY A 210 12.46 -12.11 1.78
C GLY A 210 12.02 -12.81 3.07
N ASN A 211 11.36 -13.96 2.92
CA ASN A 211 10.64 -14.65 4.00
C ASN A 211 11.48 -15.10 5.21
N ILE A 212 12.82 -15.12 5.08
CA ILE A 212 13.73 -15.51 6.17
C ILE A 212 13.57 -14.55 7.37
N VAL A 213 13.26 -13.28 7.12
CA VAL A 213 13.15 -12.22 8.14
C VAL A 213 11.72 -12.05 8.66
N ASN A 214 10.76 -12.85 8.16
CA ASN A 214 9.35 -12.72 8.54
C ASN A 214 9.04 -13.32 9.93
N GLN A 215 9.96 -14.09 10.52
CA GLN A 215 9.75 -14.73 11.83
C GLN A 215 10.24 -13.82 12.95
N ASN A 216 9.32 -13.38 13.81
CA ASN A 216 9.61 -12.68 15.08
C ASN A 216 10.75 -11.64 14.99
N MET A 217 10.67 -10.75 14.01
CA MET A 217 11.69 -9.74 13.76
C MET A 217 11.73 -8.71 14.91
N GLN A 218 12.86 -8.66 15.61
CA GLN A 218 13.18 -7.62 16.59
C GLN A 218 14.19 -6.66 15.97
N ILE A 219 13.98 -5.36 16.19
CA ILE A 219 14.89 -4.31 15.70
C ILE A 219 15.47 -3.59 16.92
N PHE A 220 16.79 -3.43 16.93
CA PHE A 220 17.54 -2.69 17.92
C PHE A 220 18.21 -1.48 17.26
N LYS A 221 18.44 -0.41 18.03
CA LYS A 221 19.04 0.83 17.52
C LYS A 221 20.44 0.65 16.93
N ASN A 222 21.19 -0.30 17.45
CA ASN A 222 22.56 -0.60 17.06
C ASN A 222 22.87 -2.09 17.31
N ILE A 223 24.10 -2.48 17.00
CA ILE A 223 24.62 -3.85 17.18
C ILE A 223 24.83 -4.27 18.63
N ASP A 224 24.90 -3.33 19.57
CA ASP A 224 25.05 -3.63 21.00
C ASP A 224 23.79 -4.25 21.60
N GLY A 225 22.63 -4.02 20.96
CA GLY A 225 21.35 -4.62 21.36
C GLY A 225 20.77 -4.07 22.66
N GLU A 226 21.28 -2.94 23.16
CA GLU A 226 20.83 -2.35 24.44
C GLU A 226 19.42 -1.74 24.34
N GLU A 227 19.07 -1.18 23.19
CA GLU A 227 17.78 -0.49 22.99
C GLU A 227 16.98 -1.12 21.84
N MET A 228 15.94 -1.87 22.22
CA MET A 228 14.96 -2.44 21.30
C MET A 228 13.93 -1.37 20.88
N MET A 229 13.65 -1.27 19.58
CA MET A 229 12.62 -0.38 19.06
C MET A 229 11.24 -1.05 19.03
N ASN A 230 10.20 -0.31 19.38
CA ASN A 230 8.81 -0.70 19.26
C ASN A 230 8.28 -0.44 17.84
N ASP A 231 7.35 -1.26 17.37
CA ASP A 231 6.69 -1.11 16.06
C ASP A 231 6.07 0.27 15.82
N LYS A 232 5.66 0.96 16.90
CA LYS A 232 5.06 2.30 16.86
C LYS A 232 6.08 3.44 16.92
N ASP A 233 7.35 3.14 17.17
CA ASP A 233 8.38 4.17 17.28
C ASP A 233 8.59 4.86 15.94
N HIS A 234 8.78 6.17 16.02
CA HIS A 234 8.96 7.03 14.86
C HIS A 234 10.41 7.06 14.41
N LEU A 235 10.60 6.96 13.09
CA LEU A 235 11.90 7.04 12.44
C LEU A 235 12.04 8.42 11.81
N SER A 236 12.87 9.26 12.41
CA SER A 236 13.11 10.64 11.99
C SER A 236 14.09 10.71 10.82
N PHE A 237 13.72 10.14 9.68
CA PHE A 237 14.54 10.08 8.45
C PHE A 237 14.97 11.45 7.89
N GLN A 238 14.34 12.54 8.32
CA GLN A 238 14.72 13.90 7.94
C GLN A 238 15.74 14.54 8.90
N ALA A 239 15.98 13.95 10.08
CA ALA A 239 16.99 14.44 10.99
C ALA A 239 18.41 14.23 10.42
N ASP A 240 19.37 14.99 10.95
CA ASP A 240 20.78 14.85 10.58
C ASP A 240 21.37 13.52 11.09
N THR A 241 20.80 12.99 12.17
CA THR A 241 21.20 11.71 12.78
C THR A 241 19.96 10.87 13.07
N TYR A 242 20.03 9.58 12.74
CA TYR A 242 18.99 8.59 12.99
C TYR A 242 19.62 7.21 13.15
N PRO A 243 18.95 6.23 13.78
CA PRO A 243 19.51 4.88 13.94
C PRO A 243 19.85 4.25 12.58
N GLY A 244 21.08 3.75 12.44
CA GLY A 244 21.57 3.17 11.18
C GLY A 244 21.87 4.19 10.08
N CYS A 245 22.17 5.44 10.41
CA CYS A 245 22.57 6.44 9.40
C CYS A 245 24.03 6.28 8.93
N GLU A 246 24.84 5.50 9.64
CA GLU A 246 26.26 5.24 9.35
C GLU A 246 26.52 3.74 9.16
N GLU A 247 27.53 3.41 8.35
CA GLU A 247 27.91 2.02 8.03
C GLU A 247 28.49 1.28 9.24
N ASP A 248 29.23 2.00 10.08
CA ASP A 248 29.88 1.48 11.28
C ASP A 248 28.92 1.33 12.47
N ASP A 249 27.76 2.00 12.44
CA ASP A 249 26.71 1.90 13.46
C ASP A 249 25.34 1.54 12.83
N PRO A 250 25.22 0.33 12.25
CA PRO A 250 23.99 -0.12 11.62
C PRO A 250 22.97 -0.55 12.67
N ILE A 251 21.67 -0.48 12.33
CA ILE A 251 20.65 -1.10 13.18
C ILE A 251 20.82 -2.62 13.19
N ALA A 252 20.55 -3.27 14.33
CA ALA A 252 20.56 -4.73 14.40
C ALA A 252 19.14 -5.30 14.30
N ILE A 253 19.01 -6.33 13.48
CA ILE A 253 17.76 -7.05 13.24
C ILE A 253 17.96 -8.48 13.69
N VAL A 254 17.27 -8.90 14.74
CA VAL A 254 17.34 -10.27 15.22
C VAL A 254 16.08 -11.01 14.78
N CYS A 255 16.29 -12.09 14.02
CA CYS A 255 15.25 -13.00 13.58
C CYS A 255 15.26 -14.20 14.53
N GLY A 256 14.21 -14.31 15.34
CA GLY A 256 13.97 -15.50 16.15
C GLY A 256 13.31 -16.60 15.32
N GLU A 257 13.59 -17.86 15.67
CA GLU A 257 12.71 -18.95 15.23
C GLU A 257 11.33 -18.72 15.88
N ALA A 258 10.25 -18.98 15.13
CA ALA A 258 8.94 -19.07 15.76
C ALA A 258 9.05 -20.05 16.94
N PRO A 259 8.54 -19.72 18.16
CA PRO A 259 8.65 -20.63 19.28
C PRO A 259 8.02 -21.97 18.90
N VAL A 260 8.88 -22.96 18.62
CA VAL A 260 8.52 -24.36 18.72
C VAL A 260 8.38 -24.57 20.22
N ASN A 261 7.15 -24.39 20.72
CA ASN A 261 6.80 -24.52 22.12
C ASN A 261 7.42 -25.80 22.72
N GLN A 262 8.59 -25.67 23.35
CA GLN A 262 9.19 -26.73 24.14
C GLN A 262 8.60 -26.64 25.55
N ALA A 263 7.60 -27.51 25.76
CA ALA A 263 7.40 -28.27 26.97
C ALA A 263 7.57 -27.52 28.32
N LYS A 264 6.50 -26.83 28.72
CA LYS A 264 5.90 -27.12 30.02
C LYS A 264 4.58 -27.83 29.78
N SER A 265 4.60 -29.11 30.13
CA SER A 265 3.54 -30.12 30.15
C SER A 265 2.11 -29.60 30.06
N GLN A 266 1.46 -29.82 28.92
CA GLN A 266 0.14 -30.47 28.83
C GLN A 266 -0.20 -30.80 27.35
N GLU A 267 -0.09 -32.09 27.04
CA GLU A 267 -0.90 -32.90 26.11
C GLU A 267 -1.38 -32.29 24.76
N SER A 268 -0.62 -32.63 23.71
CA SER A 268 -0.99 -32.81 22.29
C SER A 268 -2.03 -31.90 21.60
N GLU A 269 -1.58 -31.09 20.65
CA GLU A 269 -2.34 -30.79 19.42
C GLU A 269 -1.36 -30.70 18.23
N LYS A 270 -1.02 -31.84 17.61
CA LYS A 270 -1.48 -32.19 16.25
C LYS A 270 -2.43 -31.13 15.70
N LYS A 271 -2.06 -30.45 14.61
CA LYS A 271 -2.94 -29.61 13.80
C LYS A 271 -4.09 -30.45 13.25
N THR A 272 -5.09 -30.73 14.08
CA THR A 272 -6.38 -31.23 13.64
C THR A 272 -7.10 -30.03 13.03
N THR A 273 -7.16 -30.00 11.71
CA THR A 273 -8.24 -29.30 11.01
C THR A 273 -9.55 -29.81 11.60
N THR A 274 -10.18 -29.05 12.48
CA THR A 274 -11.41 -29.45 13.15
C THR A 274 -12.56 -29.36 12.16
N PHE A 275 -12.75 -30.43 11.39
CA PHE A 275 -13.93 -30.71 10.60
C PHE A 275 -15.12 -30.91 11.57
N SER A 276 -15.63 -29.80 12.13
CA SER A 276 -16.62 -29.77 13.20
C SER A 276 -18.05 -29.71 12.68
N LYS A 277 -18.24 -29.27 11.45
CA LYS A 277 -19.55 -29.17 10.81
C LYS A 277 -19.77 -30.38 9.91
N SER A 278 -21.02 -30.81 9.78
CA SER A 278 -21.40 -31.95 8.95
C SER A 278 -22.33 -31.48 7.84
N ILE A 279 -22.05 -31.89 6.61
CA ILE A 279 -22.89 -31.68 5.43
C ILE A 279 -23.36 -33.03 4.90
N ARG A 280 -24.54 -33.07 4.28
CA ARG A 280 -25.11 -34.29 3.71
C ARG A 280 -25.11 -34.17 2.20
N VAL A 281 -24.58 -35.19 1.53
CA VAL A 281 -24.51 -35.25 0.06
C VAL A 281 -25.93 -35.41 -0.50
N THR A 282 -26.37 -34.47 -1.33
CA THR A 282 -27.73 -34.46 -1.91
C THR A 282 -27.79 -34.84 -3.40
N GLY A 283 -26.65 -35.02 -4.06
CA GLY A 283 -26.57 -35.41 -5.47
C GLY A 283 -25.25 -36.08 -5.83
N THR A 284 -25.24 -36.85 -6.90
CA THR A 284 -24.02 -37.44 -7.48
C THR A 284 -23.51 -36.57 -8.62
N TRP A 285 -22.22 -36.22 -8.59
CA TRP A 285 -21.53 -35.57 -9.70
C TRP A 285 -20.91 -36.63 -10.62
N LEU A 286 -21.04 -36.44 -11.94
CA LEU A 286 -20.55 -37.38 -12.97
C LEU A 286 -19.18 -36.99 -13.55
N ALA A 287 -18.56 -35.92 -13.06
CA ALA A 287 -17.25 -35.47 -13.50
C ALA A 287 -16.27 -35.56 -12.33
N ASP A 288 -15.10 -36.16 -12.57
CA ASP A 288 -13.99 -36.30 -11.62
C ASP A 288 -12.91 -35.23 -11.89
N PRO A 289 -12.99 -34.01 -11.31
CA PRO A 289 -11.82 -33.16 -11.19
C PRO A 289 -10.79 -33.82 -10.26
N PRO A 290 -9.48 -33.64 -10.49
CA PRO A 290 -8.42 -34.37 -9.79
C PRO A 290 -8.28 -34.12 -8.28
N ASN A 291 -9.08 -33.20 -7.70
CA ASN A 291 -9.00 -32.81 -6.27
C ASN A 291 -10.32 -32.99 -5.50
N TRP A 292 -11.32 -33.61 -6.11
CA TRP A 292 -12.63 -33.81 -5.49
C TRP A 292 -12.68 -35.15 -4.76
N LEU A 293 -13.49 -35.23 -3.70
CA LEU A 293 -13.71 -36.52 -3.04
C LEU A 293 -14.35 -37.50 -4.03
N PRO A 294 -13.87 -38.76 -4.11
CA PRO A 294 -14.47 -39.76 -4.98
C PRO A 294 -15.96 -39.91 -4.64
N VAL A 295 -16.78 -40.06 -5.69
CA VAL A 295 -18.26 -40.01 -5.68
C VAL A 295 -18.84 -40.52 -4.36
N SER A 296 -19.24 -39.58 -3.51
CA SER A 296 -19.94 -39.87 -2.26
C SER A 296 -21.37 -40.27 -2.59
N THR A 297 -21.91 -41.27 -1.89
CA THR A 297 -23.27 -41.76 -2.12
C THR A 297 -24.26 -40.71 -1.63
N ILE A 298 -25.38 -40.51 -2.32
CA ILE A 298 -26.44 -39.62 -1.83
C ILE A 298 -26.85 -40.08 -0.42
N GLY A 299 -26.78 -39.16 0.54
CA GLY A 299 -27.05 -39.43 1.94
C GLY A 299 -25.82 -39.55 2.83
N ASP A 300 -24.61 -39.65 2.27
CA ASP A 300 -23.37 -39.66 3.05
C ASP A 300 -23.18 -38.34 3.80
N VAL A 301 -22.59 -38.43 4.99
CA VAL A 301 -22.33 -37.28 5.87
C VAL A 301 -20.84 -37.00 5.85
N LEU A 302 -20.46 -35.87 5.25
CA LEU A 302 -19.08 -35.42 5.19
C LEU A 302 -18.84 -34.35 6.26
N LYS A 303 -17.63 -34.35 6.83
CA LYS A 303 -17.26 -33.33 7.81
C LYS A 303 -16.49 -32.21 7.11
N THR A 304 -16.87 -30.97 7.36
CA THR A 304 -16.28 -29.76 6.77
C THR A 304 -15.79 -28.81 7.87
N ASP A 305 -14.81 -27.96 7.53
CA ASP A 305 -14.40 -26.81 8.35
C ASP A 305 -15.42 -25.64 8.27
N GLY A 306 -16.36 -25.70 7.32
CA GLY A 306 -17.39 -24.70 7.09
C GLY A 306 -16.89 -23.44 6.38
N VAL A 307 -15.71 -23.48 5.77
CA VAL A 307 -15.17 -22.41 4.95
C VAL A 307 -15.51 -22.71 3.49
N LYS A 308 -16.26 -21.80 2.87
CA LYS A 308 -16.61 -21.90 1.45
C LYS A 308 -15.38 -21.57 0.60
N THR A 309 -14.96 -22.50 -0.25
CA THR A 309 -13.88 -22.32 -1.21
C THR A 309 -14.47 -22.15 -2.61
N SER A 310 -13.75 -21.48 -3.51
CA SER A 310 -14.14 -21.39 -4.91
C SER A 310 -12.94 -21.64 -5.80
N GLU A 311 -13.04 -22.60 -6.70
CA GLU A 311 -11.99 -22.96 -7.65
C GLU A 311 -12.45 -22.71 -9.08
N ILE A 312 -11.56 -22.16 -9.90
CA ILE A 312 -11.79 -21.93 -11.32
C ILE A 312 -11.08 -23.04 -12.09
N HIS A 313 -11.85 -23.91 -12.73
CA HIS A 313 -11.31 -24.95 -13.57
C HIS A 313 -11.34 -24.51 -15.04
N ARG A 314 -10.20 -24.65 -15.72
CA ARG A 314 -10.08 -24.52 -17.18
C ARG A 314 -10.06 -25.94 -17.76
N ASN A 315 -11.13 -26.35 -18.43
CA ASN A 315 -11.16 -27.64 -19.11
C ASN A 315 -10.16 -27.65 -20.27
N ASN A 316 -9.20 -28.59 -20.24
CA ASN A 316 -8.24 -28.85 -21.33
C ASN A 316 -8.65 -30.05 -22.21
N GLY A 317 -9.96 -30.32 -22.35
CA GLY A 317 -10.48 -31.46 -23.10
C GLY A 317 -11.47 -31.06 -24.19
N ALA A 318 -11.23 -31.53 -25.42
CA ALA A 318 -12.15 -31.40 -26.55
C ALA A 318 -13.46 -32.15 -26.27
N VAL A 319 -14.58 -31.43 -26.27
CA VAL A 319 -15.92 -32.05 -26.24
C VAL A 319 -16.36 -32.27 -27.69
N LEU A 320 -16.45 -33.53 -28.11
CA LEU A 320 -17.17 -33.93 -29.31
C LEU A 320 -18.67 -33.77 -29.05
N PHE A 321 -19.33 -32.82 -29.73
CA PHE A 321 -20.79 -32.83 -29.84
C PHE A 321 -21.18 -33.76 -31.00
N PRO A 322 -22.21 -34.62 -30.86
CA PRO A 322 -22.88 -35.18 -32.03
C PRO A 322 -23.66 -34.05 -32.71
N GLU A 323 -23.33 -33.79 -33.96
CA GLU A 323 -24.03 -32.83 -34.83
C GLU A 323 -25.54 -33.08 -34.91
N VAL A 324 -26.32 -32.00 -34.86
CA VAL A 324 -27.36 -31.76 -35.88
C VAL A 324 -27.22 -30.31 -36.39
N ASN A 325 -26.81 -30.24 -37.67
CA ASN A 325 -26.78 -29.13 -38.63
C ASN A 325 -27.85 -28.01 -38.38
N VAL A 326 -27.62 -26.71 -38.62
CA VAL A 326 -27.43 -26.06 -39.93
C VAL A 326 -26.83 -24.63 -39.81
N ARG A 327 -25.79 -24.37 -40.63
CA ARG A 327 -25.29 -23.09 -41.21
C ARG A 327 -24.46 -22.08 -40.38
N LYS A 328 -23.16 -22.08 -40.76
CA LYS A 328 -22.30 -20.93 -41.18
C LYS A 328 -21.52 -20.12 -40.11
N TYR A 329 -20.20 -20.25 -40.25
CA TYR A 329 -19.07 -19.35 -39.96
C TYR A 329 -18.41 -19.32 -38.56
N ALA A 330 -17.08 -19.55 -38.62
CA ALA A 330 -15.98 -19.24 -37.69
C ALA A 330 -15.79 -20.14 -36.45
N ASP A 331 -14.72 -20.95 -36.48
CA ASP A 331 -14.14 -21.61 -35.31
C ASP A 331 -13.61 -20.56 -34.32
N VAL A 332 -14.40 -20.29 -33.28
CA VAL A 332 -13.95 -19.59 -32.07
C VAL A 332 -13.73 -20.66 -31.01
N VAL A 333 -12.46 -20.98 -30.72
CA VAL A 333 -12.12 -21.77 -29.54
C VAL A 333 -12.38 -20.90 -28.31
N SER A 334 -13.57 -21.02 -27.72
CA SER A 334 -13.89 -20.37 -26.45
C SER A 334 -13.52 -21.30 -25.30
N TYR A 335 -12.53 -20.91 -24.51
CA TYR A 335 -12.23 -21.58 -23.24
C TYR A 335 -13.25 -21.10 -22.20
N GLN A 336 -14.30 -21.88 -21.95
CA GLN A 336 -15.18 -21.63 -20.82
C GLN A 336 -14.47 -22.07 -19.53
N ALA A 337 -13.99 -21.10 -18.76
CA ALA A 337 -13.62 -21.32 -17.37
C ALA A 337 -14.91 -21.45 -16.55
N MET A 338 -15.13 -22.62 -15.93
CA MET A 338 -16.24 -22.80 -15.00
C MET A 338 -15.75 -22.56 -13.58
N ARG A 339 -16.47 -21.73 -12.83
CA ARG A 339 -16.22 -21.48 -11.42
C ARG A 339 -17.09 -22.45 -10.61
N TYR A 340 -16.45 -23.24 -9.77
CA TYR A 340 -17.12 -24.12 -8.82
C TYR A 340 -16.93 -23.56 -7.42
N ASP A 341 -18.03 -23.53 -6.67
CA ASP A 341 -18.06 -23.11 -5.28
C ASP A 341 -18.33 -24.38 -4.45
N GLY A 342 -17.50 -24.66 -3.44
CA GLY A 342 -17.59 -25.87 -2.63
C GLY A 342 -17.04 -25.70 -1.22
N TYR A 343 -16.88 -26.81 -0.51
CA TYR A 343 -16.26 -26.86 0.81
C TYR A 343 -15.15 -27.89 0.81
N ILE A 344 -14.09 -27.66 1.60
CA ILE A 344 -13.18 -28.75 1.93
C ILE A 344 -13.90 -29.67 2.92
N ALA A 345 -13.98 -30.94 2.54
CA ALA A 345 -14.70 -31.96 3.28
C ALA A 345 -13.82 -33.20 3.48
N MET A 346 -14.11 -33.95 4.53
CA MET A 346 -13.49 -35.23 4.86
C MET A 346 -14.57 -36.31 4.90
N ASN A 347 -14.33 -37.41 4.20
CA ASN A 347 -15.22 -38.58 4.23
C ASN A 347 -14.97 -39.46 5.45
N SER A 348 -15.84 -40.47 5.63
CA SER A 348 -15.73 -41.43 6.74
C SER A 348 -14.44 -42.27 6.70
N ALA A 349 -13.78 -42.37 5.54
CA ALA A 349 -12.49 -43.02 5.37
C ALA A 349 -11.29 -42.11 5.68
N GLY A 350 -11.52 -40.84 6.05
CA GLY A 350 -10.48 -39.86 6.37
C GLY A 350 -9.80 -39.22 5.16
N ILE A 351 -10.33 -39.42 3.95
CA ILE A 351 -9.86 -38.77 2.73
C ILE A 351 -10.42 -37.34 2.72
N VAL A 352 -9.57 -36.37 2.39
CA VAL A 352 -9.91 -34.94 2.30
C VAL A 352 -9.95 -34.52 0.84
N GLY A 353 -10.96 -33.75 0.46
CA GLY A 353 -11.12 -33.19 -0.88
C GLY A 353 -12.20 -32.11 -0.91
N CYS A 354 -12.44 -31.51 -2.07
CA CYS A 354 -13.53 -30.55 -2.25
C CYS A 354 -14.87 -31.26 -2.53
N GLU A 355 -15.97 -30.73 -1.98
CA GLU A 355 -17.37 -31.09 -2.26
C GLU A 355 -18.20 -29.89 -2.71
#